data_AF-A0A0C2IWE8-F1
#
_entry.id   AF-A0A0C2IWE8-F1
#
_cell.length_a   1.000
_cell.length_b   1.000
_cell.length_c   1.000
_cell.angle_alpha   90.00
_cell.angle_beta   90.00
_cell.angle_gamma   90.00
#
_symmetry.space_group_name_H-M   'P 1'
#
loop_
_entity.id
_entity.type
_entity.pdbx_description
1 polymer ?
#
loop_
_entity_poly.entity_id
_entity_poly.type
_entity_poly.pdbx_seq_one_letter_code
_entity_poly.pdbx_strand_id
1 'polypeptide(L)'
;MVKAADAEATNSAAPNAGSTKTIRDVRIEAEMKTPSTTGVVKLDLIRDENFVRGDAVGDQNSAPVVASRTGGVDLKYGQTLQNVVRFDLKEEGNHVLAVTVSYYEATETSGRTRTFRKLYQFICKSSLIVRTKSGPYAASMPTRRLHKAGGDAPLRRWILEAQLENCGEDVLQLGLVALQLEPALTYESCNDWNDDVKMPSSATGYGSKRPILHPGEVEQVTFLIQETAPGLQEEDSGRIVFGVLGIGWRGEMGGRGYLSTGKLGTRASR
;
A
#
# COMPACT_ATOMS: atom_id res chain seq x y z
N MET A 1 -4.94 2.59 -3.86
CA MET A 1 -5.99 3.59 -3.55
C MET A 1 -6.82 3.12 -2.35
N VAL A 2 -6.59 3.65 -1.14
CA VAL A 2 -7.52 3.42 -0.01
C VAL A 2 -8.59 4.50 -0.10
N LYS A 3 -9.66 4.23 -0.84
CA LYS A 3 -10.88 5.02 -0.78
C LYS A 3 -11.76 4.37 0.29
N ALA A 4 -12.09 5.10 1.35
CA ALA A 4 -13.09 4.63 2.30
C ALA A 4 -14.41 4.45 1.53
N ALA A 5 -14.84 3.21 1.38
CA ALA A 5 -16.19 2.92 0.93
C ALA A 5 -17.07 2.98 2.16
N ASP A 6 -17.61 4.16 2.45
CA ASP A 6 -18.55 4.33 3.55
C ASP A 6 -19.89 3.70 3.15
N ALA A 7 -20.09 2.46 3.58
CA ALA A 7 -21.40 1.85 3.64
C ALA A 7 -21.99 2.16 5.02
N GLU A 8 -22.63 3.32 5.12
CA GLU A 8 -23.29 3.75 6.35
C GLU A 8 -24.71 3.18 6.41
N ALA A 9 -25.01 2.43 7.46
CA ALA A 9 -26.37 2.05 7.83
C ALA A 9 -26.84 2.96 8.97
N THR A 10 -27.68 3.95 8.67
CA THR A 10 -28.17 4.93 9.64
C THR A 10 -29.62 4.63 10.03
N ASN A 11 -29.91 4.59 11.33
CA ASN A 11 -31.28 4.48 11.85
C ASN A 11 -31.83 5.87 12.24
N SER A 12 -32.40 6.60 11.26
CA SER A 12 -32.76 8.03 11.38
C SER A 12 -34.24 8.34 11.64
N ALA A 13 -35.11 7.34 11.82
CA ALA A 13 -36.56 7.57 11.96
C ALA A 13 -36.97 7.87 13.41
N ALA A 14 -37.27 9.15 13.73
CA ALA A 14 -37.83 9.52 15.03
C ALA A 14 -39.03 8.61 15.38
N PRO A 15 -39.18 8.17 16.64
CA PRO A 15 -40.24 7.26 17.02
C PRO A 15 -41.60 7.93 16.80
N ASN A 16 -42.26 7.63 15.67
CA ASN A 16 -43.66 7.93 15.50
C ASN A 16 -44.44 7.08 16.52
N ALA A 17 -45.27 7.76 17.32
CA ALA A 17 -46.16 7.13 18.29
C ALA A 17 -47.06 6.11 17.58
N GLY A 18 -46.66 4.83 17.61
CA GLY A 18 -47.44 3.73 17.03
C GLY A 18 -46.65 2.50 16.55
N SER A 19 -45.33 2.56 16.33
CA SER A 19 -44.55 1.33 16.09
C SER A 19 -43.07 1.50 16.41
N THR A 20 -42.57 0.82 17.45
CA THR A 20 -41.13 0.76 17.74
C THR A 20 -40.46 -0.22 16.79
N LYS A 21 -39.78 0.31 15.77
CA LYS A 21 -38.95 -0.49 14.86
C LYS A 21 -37.55 -0.65 15.42
N THR A 22 -37.07 -1.88 15.51
CA THR A 22 -35.70 -2.17 15.95
C THR A 22 -34.91 -2.84 14.84
N ILE A 23 -33.67 -2.40 14.62
CA ILE A 23 -32.75 -2.95 13.63
C ILE A 23 -31.76 -3.88 14.35
N ARG A 24 -31.76 -5.16 13.95
CA ARG A 24 -30.94 -6.20 14.57
C ARG A 24 -30.12 -6.94 13.52
N ASP A 25 -29.10 -7.67 13.97
CA ASP A 25 -28.28 -8.55 13.15
C ASP A 25 -27.75 -7.87 11.87
N VAL A 26 -27.25 -6.64 11.99
CA VAL A 26 -26.67 -5.90 10.86
C VAL A 26 -25.34 -6.56 10.47
N ARG A 27 -25.25 -6.96 9.22
CA ARG A 27 -24.08 -7.59 8.62
C ARG A 27 -23.67 -6.84 7.37
N ILE A 28 -22.37 -6.63 7.23
CA ILE A 28 -21.77 -6.02 6.04
C ILE A 28 -20.84 -7.06 5.43
N GLU A 29 -21.03 -7.34 4.16
CA GLU A 29 -20.17 -8.21 3.37
C GLU A 29 -19.61 -7.41 2.20
N ALA A 30 -18.32 -7.61 1.90
CA ALA A 30 -17.64 -6.97 0.80
C ALA A 30 -16.97 -7.99 -0.11
N GLU A 31 -17.07 -7.73 -1.40
CA GLU A 31 -16.67 -8.62 -2.47
C GLU A 31 -16.00 -7.81 -3.57
N MET A 32 -14.80 -8.20 -3.99
CA MET A 32 -14.09 -7.57 -5.11
C MET A 32 -14.13 -8.45 -6.33
N LYS A 33 -14.51 -7.87 -7.47
CA LYS A 33 -14.30 -8.46 -8.80
C LYS A 33 -13.12 -7.77 -9.46
N THR A 34 -12.10 -8.53 -9.82
CA THR A 34 -10.92 -8.04 -10.56
C THR A 34 -11.06 -8.33 -12.07
N PRO A 35 -10.35 -7.60 -12.95
CA PRO A 35 -10.38 -7.80 -14.39
C PRO A 35 -10.01 -9.22 -14.83
N SER A 36 -8.98 -9.82 -14.22
CA SER A 36 -8.45 -11.13 -14.64
C SER A 36 -9.29 -12.32 -14.20
N THR A 37 -10.11 -12.15 -13.15
CA THR A 37 -10.73 -13.27 -12.44
C THR A 37 -12.24 -13.27 -12.69
N THR A 38 -12.78 -14.38 -13.17
CA THR A 38 -14.23 -14.57 -13.31
C THR A 38 -14.93 -14.74 -11.96
N GLY A 39 -14.19 -15.18 -10.94
CA GLY A 39 -14.62 -15.29 -9.55
C GLY A 39 -14.57 -13.98 -8.77
N VAL A 40 -15.23 -13.99 -7.61
CA VAL A 40 -15.31 -12.84 -6.69
C VAL A 40 -14.44 -13.13 -5.47
N VAL A 41 -13.62 -12.16 -5.08
CA VAL A 41 -12.76 -12.24 -3.89
C VAL A 41 -13.53 -11.65 -2.71
N LYS A 42 -13.87 -12.47 -1.71
CA LYS A 42 -14.46 -11.96 -0.46
C LYS A 42 -13.40 -11.21 0.33
N LEU A 43 -13.77 -10.03 0.82
CA LEU A 43 -12.87 -9.11 1.51
C LEU A 43 -13.12 -9.14 3.01
N ASP A 44 -12.04 -9.09 3.77
CA ASP A 44 -12.11 -8.88 5.21
C ASP A 44 -12.36 -7.40 5.51
N LEU A 45 -13.27 -7.19 6.45
CA LEU A 45 -13.68 -5.88 6.92
C LEU A 45 -12.98 -5.57 8.23
N ILE A 46 -12.36 -4.40 8.30
CA ILE A 46 -11.71 -3.91 9.51
C ILE A 46 -12.74 -3.08 10.25
N ARG A 47 -13.07 -3.48 11.48
CA ARG A 47 -13.96 -2.72 12.35
C ARG A 47 -13.13 -1.80 13.23
N ASP A 48 -13.51 -0.53 13.29
CA ASP A 48 -13.01 0.38 14.31
C ASP A 48 -14.09 0.52 15.37
N GLU A 49 -13.86 -0.05 16.56
CA GLU A 49 -14.83 0.01 17.66
C GLU A 49 -15.03 1.45 18.18
N ASN A 50 -14.09 2.36 17.87
CA ASN A 50 -14.20 3.78 18.22
C ASN A 50 -15.18 4.56 17.32
N PHE A 51 -15.73 3.94 16.27
CA PHE A 51 -16.65 4.57 15.33
C PHE A 51 -18.13 4.19 15.54
N VAL A 52 -18.48 3.58 16.69
CA VAL A 52 -19.89 3.51 17.13
C VAL A 52 -20.27 4.86 17.73
N ARG A 53 -20.69 5.80 16.88
CA ARG A 53 -21.15 7.12 17.34
C ARG A 53 -22.58 7.02 17.85
N GLY A 54 -22.74 7.16 19.17
CA GLY A 54 -24.05 7.21 19.84
C GLY A 54 -23.96 6.72 21.29
N ASP A 55 -23.61 7.64 22.20
CA ASP A 55 -23.60 7.55 23.66
C ASP A 55 -22.97 6.30 24.28
N ALA A 56 -21.64 6.28 24.33
CA ALA A 56 -20.90 5.72 25.46
C ALA A 56 -19.52 6.40 25.54
N VAL A 57 -19.26 7.10 26.64
CA VAL A 57 -17.90 7.46 27.06
C VAL A 57 -17.16 6.13 27.29
N GLY A 58 -16.16 5.83 26.46
CA GLY A 58 -15.41 4.57 26.49
C GLY A 58 -13.94 4.78 26.14
N ASP A 59 -13.10 4.06 26.87
CA ASP A 59 -11.65 4.19 27.06
C ASP A 59 -10.81 4.14 25.75
N GLN A 60 -9.82 5.03 25.62
CA GLN A 60 -9.10 5.34 24.37
C GLN A 60 -7.97 4.33 23.99
N ASN A 61 -8.08 3.04 24.33
CA ASN A 61 -6.95 2.13 24.15
C ASN A 61 -7.24 0.77 23.48
N SER A 62 -8.32 0.67 22.72
CA SER A 62 -8.66 -0.57 22.01
C SER A 62 -8.04 -0.62 20.61
N ALA A 63 -7.20 -1.63 20.36
CA ALA A 63 -6.64 -1.92 19.05
C ALA A 63 -7.73 -2.27 18.02
N PRO A 64 -7.54 -1.97 16.72
CA PRO A 64 -8.52 -2.30 15.68
C PRO A 64 -8.75 -3.82 15.60
N VAL A 65 -10.01 -4.24 15.71
CA VAL A 65 -10.40 -5.66 15.68
C VAL A 65 -10.88 -6.00 14.27
N VAL A 66 -10.38 -7.10 13.69
CA VAL A 66 -10.93 -7.63 12.42
C VAL A 66 -12.37 -8.04 12.68
N ALA A 67 -13.32 -7.52 11.90
CA ALA A 67 -14.74 -7.82 12.10
C ALA A 67 -14.95 -9.34 12.01
N SER A 68 -15.42 -9.95 13.11
CA SER A 68 -15.74 -11.38 13.11
C SER A 68 -16.81 -11.68 12.07
N ARG A 69 -16.55 -12.67 11.20
CA ARG A 69 -17.45 -13.08 10.12
C ARG A 69 -18.75 -13.75 10.61
N THR A 70 -18.91 -13.98 11.92
CA THR A 70 -19.89 -14.93 12.45
C THR A 70 -21.01 -14.34 13.32
N GLY A 71 -21.13 -13.02 13.47
CA GLY A 71 -22.26 -12.41 14.18
C GLY A 71 -22.60 -11.01 13.65
N GLY A 72 -23.88 -10.76 13.37
CA GLY A 72 -24.34 -9.41 13.09
C GLY A 72 -24.41 -8.55 14.35
N VAL A 73 -24.51 -7.24 14.14
CA VAL A 73 -24.50 -6.23 15.20
C VAL A 73 -25.90 -5.64 15.35
N ASP A 74 -26.41 -5.57 16.58
CA ASP A 74 -27.66 -4.87 16.87
C ASP A 74 -27.40 -3.37 17.00
N LEU A 75 -28.17 -2.56 16.28
CA LEU A 75 -28.03 -1.10 16.28
C LEU A 75 -29.18 -0.45 17.05
N LYS A 76 -28.84 0.39 18.03
CA LYS A 76 -29.84 1.25 18.67
C LYS A 76 -30.26 2.38 17.74
N TYR A 77 -31.33 3.08 18.12
CA TYR A 77 -31.76 4.27 17.43
C TYR A 77 -30.61 5.30 17.35
N GLY A 78 -30.40 5.89 16.17
CA GLY A 78 -29.32 6.86 15.92
C GLY A 78 -27.90 6.29 15.81
N GLN A 79 -27.69 4.98 16.02
CA GLN A 79 -26.37 4.37 15.85
C GLN A 79 -26.10 3.97 14.39
N THR A 80 -24.82 3.95 14.03
CA THR A 80 -24.33 3.52 12.72
C THR A 80 -23.27 2.43 12.88
N LEU A 81 -23.17 1.57 11.86
CA LEU A 81 -22.09 0.61 11.72
C LEU A 81 -21.22 1.01 10.53
N GLN A 82 -19.92 1.15 10.75
CA GLN A 82 -18.95 1.44 9.71
C GLN A 82 -17.80 0.45 9.77
N ASN A 83 -17.39 -0.02 8.60
CA ASN A 83 -16.26 -0.92 8.41
C ASN A 83 -15.36 -0.38 7.31
N VAL A 84 -14.06 -0.67 7.40
CA VAL A 84 -13.07 -0.25 6.41
C VAL A 84 -12.61 -1.45 5.60
N VAL A 85 -12.69 -1.33 4.27
CA VAL A 85 -12.09 -2.27 3.32
C VAL A 85 -10.69 -1.79 2.95
N ARG A 86 -9.71 -2.69 2.96
CA ARG A 86 -8.40 -2.46 2.36
C ARG A 86 -8.13 -3.54 1.33
N PHE A 87 -7.98 -3.14 0.08
CA PHE A 87 -7.69 -4.04 -1.03
C PHE A 87 -6.77 -3.35 -2.03
N ASP A 88 -5.71 -4.05 -2.43
CA ASP A 88 -4.72 -3.54 -3.37
C ASP A 88 -5.10 -3.92 -4.80
N LEU A 89 -5.34 -2.90 -5.64
CA LEU A 89 -5.62 -3.08 -7.06
C LEU A 89 -4.30 -3.27 -7.80
N LYS A 90 -3.97 -4.52 -8.12
CA LYS A 90 -2.70 -4.88 -8.80
C LYS A 90 -2.82 -4.94 -10.32
N GLU A 91 -4.04 -5.11 -10.83
CA GLU A 91 -4.31 -5.32 -12.25
C GLU A 91 -4.90 -4.06 -12.87
N GLU A 92 -4.52 -3.77 -14.11
CA GLU A 92 -5.13 -2.68 -14.86
C GLU A 92 -6.54 -3.05 -15.32
N GLY A 93 -7.43 -2.06 -15.39
CA GLY A 93 -8.80 -2.21 -15.86
C GLY A 93 -9.86 -2.04 -14.78
N ASN A 94 -11.05 -2.56 -15.06
CA ASN A 94 -12.25 -2.37 -14.25
C ASN A 94 -12.31 -3.32 -13.06
N HIS A 95 -12.27 -2.77 -11.86
CA HIS A 95 -12.55 -3.46 -10.61
C HIS A 95 -13.91 -3.05 -10.08
N VAL A 96 -14.66 -3.99 -9.51
CA VAL A 96 -15.97 -3.71 -8.92
C VAL A 96 -16.01 -4.21 -7.49
N LEU A 97 -16.16 -3.29 -6.55
CA LEU A 97 -16.47 -3.60 -5.16
C LEU A 97 -17.97 -3.71 -4.99
N ALA A 98 -18.45 -4.89 -4.68
CA ALA A 98 -19.82 -5.14 -4.26
C ALA A 98 -19.89 -5.14 -2.74
N VAL A 99 -20.69 -4.22 -2.17
CA VAL A 99 -20.98 -4.19 -0.74
C VAL A 99 -22.43 -4.59 -0.54
N THR A 100 -22.64 -5.65 0.24
CA THR A 100 -23.96 -6.13 0.62
C THR A 100 -24.16 -5.86 2.10
N VAL A 101 -25.26 -5.21 2.45
CA VAL A 101 -25.67 -5.01 3.83
C VAL A 101 -26.98 -5.75 4.03
N SER A 102 -27.03 -6.59 5.05
CA SER A 102 -28.23 -7.29 5.48
C SER A 102 -28.53 -6.98 6.94
N TYR A 103 -29.80 -6.87 7.29
CA TYR A 103 -30.25 -6.64 8.66
C TYR A 103 -31.65 -7.19 8.86
N TYR A 104 -31.99 -7.47 10.12
CA TYR A 104 -33.33 -7.87 10.53
C TYR A 104 -34.09 -6.65 11.08
N GLU A 105 -35.16 -6.25 10.40
CA GLU A 105 -36.10 -5.25 10.92
C GLU A 105 -37.17 -5.97 11.74
N ALA A 106 -37.24 -5.68 13.04
CA ALA A 106 -38.28 -6.20 13.91
C ALA A 106 -39.28 -5.08 14.28
N THR A 107 -40.56 -5.42 14.21
CA THR A 107 -41.72 -4.67 14.71
C THR A 107 -42.40 -5.51 15.79
N GLU A 108 -43.30 -4.91 16.58
CA GLU A 108 -43.99 -5.61 17.68
C GLU A 108 -44.69 -6.91 17.26
N THR A 109 -45.16 -7.00 16.01
CA THR A 109 -45.97 -8.13 15.51
C THR A 109 -45.29 -8.95 14.40
N SER A 110 -44.13 -8.52 13.89
CA SER A 110 -43.45 -9.21 12.79
C SER A 110 -41.99 -8.81 12.67
N GLY A 111 -41.18 -9.61 12.00
CA GLY A 111 -39.86 -9.17 11.58
C GLY A 111 -39.44 -9.75 10.23
N ARG A 112 -38.59 -9.01 9.53
CA ARG A 112 -38.19 -9.31 8.16
C ARG A 112 -36.72 -8.96 7.93
N THR A 113 -35.99 -9.87 7.31
CA THR A 113 -34.64 -9.59 6.81
C THR A 113 -34.71 -8.72 5.57
N ARG A 114 -33.96 -7.62 5.58
CA ARG A 114 -33.75 -6.73 4.45
C ARG A 114 -32.30 -6.82 4.00
N THR A 115 -32.09 -6.74 2.70
CA THR A 115 -30.76 -6.74 2.09
C THR A 115 -30.69 -5.69 1.02
N PHE A 116 -29.60 -4.92 0.98
CA PHE A 116 -29.28 -4.05 -0.14
C PHE A 116 -27.85 -4.31 -0.60
N ARG A 117 -27.62 -4.17 -1.90
CA ARG A 117 -26.30 -4.37 -2.52
C ARG A 117 -25.96 -3.13 -3.35
N LYS A 118 -24.80 -2.55 -3.08
CA LYS A 118 -24.27 -1.40 -3.83
C LYS A 118 -22.97 -1.79 -4.51
N LEU A 119 -22.85 -1.41 -5.78
CA LEU A 119 -21.66 -1.66 -6.59
C LEU A 119 -20.88 -0.36 -6.76
N TYR A 120 -19.58 -0.42 -6.49
CA TYR A 120 -18.63 0.67 -6.72
C TYR A 120 -17.63 0.22 -7.77
N GLN A 121 -17.56 0.95 -8.88
CA GLN A 121 -16.63 0.67 -9.95
C GLN A 121 -15.38 1.52 -9.80
N PHE A 122 -14.22 0.89 -9.92
CA PHE A 122 -12.91 1.51 -9.92
C PHE A 122 -12.18 1.13 -11.20
N ILE A 123 -11.41 2.07 -11.74
CA ILE A 123 -10.57 1.82 -12.91
C ILE A 123 -9.14 1.97 -12.43
N CYS A 124 -8.36 0.90 -12.52
CA CYS A 124 -6.93 0.93 -12.24
C CYS A 124 -6.20 1.20 -13.55
N LYS A 125 -5.46 2.31 -13.62
CA LYS A 125 -4.59 2.67 -14.74
C LYS A 125 -3.13 2.62 -14.27
N SER A 126 -2.20 2.41 -15.20
CA SER A 126 -0.78 2.62 -14.92
C SER A 126 -0.53 4.03 -14.38
N SER A 127 0.29 4.16 -13.34
CA SER A 127 0.63 5.48 -12.77
C SER A 127 2.12 5.81 -12.90
N LEU A 128 2.98 4.79 -12.94
CA LEU A 128 4.43 4.95 -13.03
C LEU A 128 5.02 3.95 -14.02
N ILE A 129 5.89 4.45 -14.89
CA ILE A 129 6.78 3.62 -15.71
C ILE A 129 8.16 3.66 -15.09
N VAL A 130 8.78 2.49 -14.94
CA VAL A 130 10.13 2.35 -14.39
C VAL A 130 11.06 1.76 -15.44
N ARG A 131 12.13 2.49 -15.76
CA ARG A 131 13.20 2.00 -16.64
C ARG A 131 14.50 1.96 -15.86
N THR A 132 15.12 0.79 -15.77
CA THR A 132 16.35 0.59 -14.98
C THR A 132 17.54 0.27 -15.85
N LYS A 133 18.72 0.78 -15.48
CA LYS A 133 20.00 0.44 -16.10
C LYS A 133 21.03 0.17 -15.02
N SER A 134 21.78 -0.91 -15.16
CA SER A 134 22.84 -1.27 -14.23
C SER A 134 24.18 -1.42 -14.94
N GLY A 135 25.27 -1.11 -14.24
CA GLY A 135 26.62 -1.27 -14.77
C GLY A 135 27.67 -1.38 -13.67
N PRO A 136 28.85 -1.97 -13.97
CA PRO A 136 29.96 -2.02 -13.03
C PRO A 136 30.41 -0.60 -12.68
N TYR A 137 30.67 -0.37 -11.39
CA TYR A 137 31.21 0.89 -10.92
C TYR A 137 32.74 0.80 -10.85
N ALA A 138 33.41 1.27 -11.90
CA ALA A 138 34.86 1.36 -11.95
C ALA A 138 35.33 2.65 -11.23
N ALA A 139 35.30 2.67 -9.90
CA ALA A 139 36.01 3.72 -9.17
C ALA A 139 37.52 3.42 -9.18
N SER A 140 38.33 4.42 -9.52
CA SER A 140 39.79 4.46 -9.35
C SER A 140 40.25 4.40 -7.88
N MET A 141 39.37 4.08 -6.94
CA MET A 141 39.60 4.13 -5.50
C MET A 141 39.65 2.72 -4.90
N PRO A 142 40.51 2.48 -3.89
CA PRO A 142 40.73 1.16 -3.35
C PRO A 142 39.40 0.58 -2.84
N THR A 143 39.01 -0.54 -3.42
CA THR A 143 37.92 -1.38 -2.92
C THR A 143 38.13 -1.63 -1.43
N ARG A 144 37.04 -1.65 -0.66
CA ARG A 144 37.10 -2.00 0.76
C ARG A 144 37.68 -3.42 0.84
N ARG A 145 38.90 -3.51 1.34
CA ARG A 145 39.71 -4.72 1.37
C ARG A 145 39.41 -5.46 2.67
N LEU A 146 38.79 -6.64 2.59
CA LEU A 146 38.53 -7.44 3.78
C LEU A 146 39.80 -8.21 4.12
N HIS A 147 40.50 -7.82 5.18
CA HIS A 147 41.64 -8.58 5.70
C HIS A 147 41.21 -10.00 6.08
N LYS A 148 41.47 -10.97 5.20
CA LYS A 148 41.40 -12.40 5.51
C LYS A 148 42.75 -13.04 5.21
N ALA A 149 43.11 -14.05 6.00
CA ALA A 149 44.40 -14.74 6.04
C ALA A 149 44.79 -15.54 4.78
N GLY A 150 44.31 -15.17 3.58
CA GLY A 150 44.54 -15.95 2.35
C GLY A 150 44.38 -15.22 1.02
N GLY A 151 44.31 -13.88 1.01
CA GLY A 151 44.27 -13.10 -0.23
C GLY A 151 43.18 -12.05 -0.24
N ASP A 152 43.52 -10.92 -0.86
CA ASP A 152 42.77 -9.68 -0.75
C ASP A 152 41.95 -9.45 -2.02
N ALA A 153 40.72 -9.98 -2.03
CA ALA A 153 39.83 -9.86 -3.18
C ALA A 153 39.05 -8.53 -3.12
N PRO A 154 39.07 -7.72 -4.19
CA PRO A 154 38.30 -6.48 -4.24
C PRO A 154 36.79 -6.77 -4.21
N LEU A 155 36.06 -6.17 -3.28
CA LEU A 155 34.59 -6.20 -3.29
C LEU A 155 34.05 -5.45 -4.52
N ARG A 156 33.16 -6.10 -5.27
CA ARG A 156 32.58 -5.53 -6.49
C ARG A 156 31.55 -4.45 -6.14
N ARG A 157 31.42 -3.47 -7.04
CA ARG A 157 30.47 -2.36 -6.93
C ARG A 157 29.77 -2.14 -8.26
N TRP A 158 28.52 -1.71 -8.18
CA TRP A 158 27.68 -1.41 -9.34
C TRP A 158 26.91 -0.11 -9.13
N ILE A 159 26.65 0.60 -10.22
CA ILE A 159 25.65 1.66 -10.25
C ILE A 159 24.36 1.05 -10.80
N LEU A 160 23.24 1.38 -10.15
CA LEU A 160 21.90 1.17 -10.66
C LEU A 160 21.20 2.52 -10.80
N GLU A 161 20.84 2.88 -12.03
CA GLU A 161 20.00 4.03 -12.35
C GLU A 161 18.58 3.56 -12.61
N ALA A 162 17.59 4.31 -12.13
CA ALA A 162 16.19 4.11 -12.48
C ALA A 162 15.53 5.43 -12.87
N GLN A 163 14.81 5.44 -13.98
CA GLN A 163 13.95 6.54 -14.41
C GLN A 163 12.52 6.21 -14.00
N LEU A 164 11.92 7.10 -13.21
CA LEU A 164 10.55 7.04 -12.72
C LEU A 164 9.73 8.09 -13.47
N GLU A 165 8.91 7.65 -14.42
CA GLU A 165 8.06 8.53 -15.23
C GLU A 165 6.63 8.46 -14.73
N ASN A 166 6.02 9.60 -14.39
CA ASN A 166 4.60 9.69 -14.12
C ASN A 166 3.82 9.56 -15.43
N CYS A 167 3.26 8.38 -15.69
CA CYS A 167 2.41 8.13 -16.86
C CYS A 167 0.90 8.26 -16.53
N GLY A 168 0.57 8.63 -15.30
CA GLY A 168 -0.80 8.87 -14.87
C GLY A 168 -1.34 10.23 -15.30
N GLU A 169 -2.62 10.46 -15.00
CA GLU A 169 -3.31 11.73 -15.27
C GLU A 169 -3.17 12.72 -14.09
N ASP A 170 -2.82 12.23 -12.90
CA ASP A 170 -2.78 13.00 -11.66
C ASP A 170 -1.33 13.27 -11.22
N VAL A 171 -1.17 14.32 -10.40
CA VAL A 171 0.11 14.61 -9.74
C VAL A 171 0.40 13.55 -8.68
N LEU A 172 1.66 13.11 -8.60
CA LEU A 172 2.13 12.20 -7.57
C LEU A 172 3.31 12.78 -6.80
N GLN A 173 3.39 12.47 -5.50
CA GLN A 173 4.56 12.73 -4.68
C GLN A 173 5.24 11.41 -4.37
N LEU A 174 6.51 11.27 -4.75
CA LEU A 174 7.30 10.09 -4.42
C LEU A 174 7.42 9.95 -2.90
N GLY A 175 7.40 8.71 -2.43
CA GLY A 175 7.55 8.35 -1.03
C GLY A 175 8.73 7.40 -0.90
N LEU A 176 8.43 6.13 -0.62
CA LEU A 176 9.45 5.08 -0.54
C LEU A 176 10.06 4.84 -1.94
N VAL A 177 11.38 4.96 -2.10
CA VAL A 177 12.08 4.34 -3.23
C VAL A 177 13.32 3.66 -2.67
N ALA A 178 13.27 2.33 -2.61
CA ALA A 178 14.25 1.54 -1.89
C ALA A 178 14.52 0.21 -2.59
N LEU A 179 15.77 -0.25 -2.49
CA LEU A 179 16.15 -1.57 -2.96
C LEU A 179 15.98 -2.60 -1.85
N GLN A 180 15.23 -3.65 -2.15
CA GLN A 180 15.25 -4.88 -1.37
C GLN A 180 16.27 -5.82 -2.01
N LEU A 181 17.46 -5.86 -1.42
CA LEU A 181 18.61 -6.59 -1.97
C LEU A 181 18.64 -8.07 -1.58
N GLU A 182 19.29 -8.87 -2.41
CA GLU A 182 19.71 -10.23 -2.08
C GLU A 182 20.76 -10.22 -0.94
N PRO A 183 20.94 -11.34 -0.22
CA PRO A 183 21.98 -11.45 0.81
C PRO A 183 23.38 -11.13 0.27
N ALA A 184 24.25 -10.62 1.15
CA ALA A 184 25.62 -10.20 0.83
C ALA A 184 25.75 -8.93 -0.05
N LEU A 185 24.66 -8.20 -0.27
CA LEU A 185 24.65 -6.89 -0.92
C LEU A 185 24.18 -5.79 0.03
N THR A 186 24.68 -4.58 -0.20
CA THR A 186 24.18 -3.35 0.42
C THR A 186 24.11 -2.26 -0.64
N TYR A 187 23.40 -1.16 -0.36
CA TYR A 187 23.37 0.00 -1.25
C TYR A 187 23.45 1.30 -0.48
N GLU A 188 23.95 2.31 -1.19
CA GLU A 188 23.84 3.71 -0.82
C GLU A 188 22.91 4.41 -1.83
N SER A 189 21.97 5.20 -1.32
CA SER A 189 21.08 6.03 -2.13
C SER A 189 21.78 7.35 -2.45
N CYS A 190 21.92 7.68 -3.72
CA CYS A 190 22.57 8.93 -4.17
C CYS A 190 21.55 10.04 -4.49
N ASN A 191 20.34 9.94 -3.92
CA ASN A 191 19.19 10.77 -4.31
C ASN A 191 19.01 12.01 -3.43
N ASP A 192 19.84 12.20 -2.39
CA ASP A 192 19.79 13.31 -1.44
C ASP A 192 18.39 13.59 -0.83
N TRP A 193 17.55 12.56 -0.73
CA TRP A 193 16.25 12.67 -0.08
C TRP A 193 16.44 12.52 1.42
N ASN A 194 16.05 13.53 2.19
CA ASN A 194 16.23 13.50 3.64
C ASN A 194 15.28 12.44 4.23
N ASP A 195 15.79 11.23 4.48
CA ASP A 195 15.04 10.15 5.14
C ASP A 195 14.85 10.43 6.65
N ASP A 196 15.54 11.45 7.19
CA ASP A 196 15.39 11.92 8.58
C ASP A 196 14.13 12.77 8.77
N VAL A 197 12.98 12.10 8.81
CA VAL A 197 11.86 12.53 9.66
C VAL A 197 11.97 11.75 10.98
N LYS A 198 13.01 12.05 11.76
CA LYS A 198 12.83 12.19 13.21
C LYS A 198 12.66 13.70 13.47
N MET A 199 11.45 14.13 13.79
CA MET A 199 11.13 15.54 14.12
C MET A 199 11.99 16.06 15.30
N PRO A 200 12.03 17.37 15.57
CA PRO A 200 12.71 18.44 14.82
C PRO A 200 13.83 19.08 15.67
N SER A 201 14.91 19.59 15.04
CA SER A 201 15.73 20.61 15.70
C SER A 201 16.31 21.59 14.68
N SER A 202 15.70 22.78 14.66
CA SER A 202 16.25 24.08 14.29
C SER A 202 17.26 24.20 13.14
N ALA A 203 16.80 24.91 12.10
CA ALA A 203 17.56 25.88 11.31
C ALA A 203 18.73 25.36 10.45
N THR A 204 18.53 25.24 9.13
CA THR A 204 18.91 26.23 8.10
C THR A 204 18.53 25.68 6.71
N GLY A 205 18.32 26.57 5.72
CA GLY A 205 17.61 26.33 4.44
C GLY A 205 17.99 25.08 3.63
N TYR A 206 16.99 24.59 2.86
CA TYR A 206 16.98 23.44 1.94
C TYR A 206 16.76 22.05 2.57
N GLY A 207 15.64 21.89 3.28
CA GLY A 207 15.11 20.56 3.62
C GLY A 207 14.64 19.84 2.36
N SER A 208 15.38 18.81 1.95
CA SER A 208 15.07 17.99 0.76
C SER A 208 13.67 17.36 0.87
N LYS A 209 12.73 17.91 0.09
CA LYS A 209 11.36 17.40 -0.03
C LYS A 209 11.37 16.28 -1.06
N ARG A 210 10.68 15.18 -0.77
CA ARG A 210 10.47 14.12 -1.76
C ARG A 210 9.91 14.71 -3.07
N PRO A 211 10.39 14.28 -4.25
CA PRO A 211 9.96 14.83 -5.53
C PRO A 211 8.45 14.73 -5.74
N ILE A 212 7.89 15.76 -6.36
CA ILE A 212 6.51 15.79 -6.86
C ILE A 212 6.61 15.73 -8.39
N LEU A 213 5.96 14.75 -9.00
CA LEU A 213 5.95 14.55 -10.45
C LEU A 213 4.56 14.88 -11.00
N HIS A 214 4.51 15.86 -11.89
CA HIS A 214 3.36 16.12 -12.73
C HIS A 214 3.23 15.04 -13.83
N PRO A 215 2.05 14.88 -14.44
CA PRO A 215 1.89 13.99 -15.59
C PRO A 215 2.95 14.21 -16.68
N GLY A 216 3.62 13.15 -17.08
CA GLY A 216 4.71 13.15 -18.06
C GLY A 216 6.09 13.52 -17.52
N GLU A 217 6.21 13.95 -16.26
CA GLU A 217 7.52 14.24 -15.66
C GLU A 217 8.28 12.97 -15.28
N VAL A 218 9.60 13.08 -15.33
CA VAL A 218 10.54 11.99 -15.05
C VAL A 218 11.48 12.39 -13.94
N GLU A 219 11.62 11.52 -12.94
CA GLU A 219 12.65 11.60 -11.91
C GLU A 219 13.69 10.51 -12.14
N GLN A 220 14.97 10.88 -12.08
CA GLN A 220 16.06 9.91 -12.14
C GLN A 220 16.61 9.66 -10.74
N VAL A 221 16.62 8.39 -10.33
CA VAL A 221 17.22 7.94 -9.07
C VAL A 221 18.41 7.04 -9.32
N THR A 222 19.39 7.09 -8.42
CA THR A 222 20.64 6.35 -8.54
C THR A 222 21.01 5.68 -7.22
N PHE A 223 21.50 4.45 -7.31
CA PHE A 223 21.95 3.64 -6.19
C PHE A 223 23.35 3.10 -6.46
N LEU A 224 24.22 3.20 -5.47
CA LEU A 224 25.53 2.55 -5.46
C LEU A 224 25.41 1.24 -4.70
N ILE A 225 25.46 0.12 -5.42
CA ILE A 225 25.36 -1.24 -4.85
C ILE A 225 26.77 -1.78 -4.60
N GLN A 226 26.97 -2.42 -3.45
CA GLN A 226 28.27 -2.96 -3.05
C GLN A 226 28.11 -4.36 -2.44
N GLU A 227 29.06 -5.25 -2.71
CA GLU A 227 29.18 -6.50 -1.97
C GLU A 227 29.62 -6.22 -0.53
N THR A 228 29.03 -6.93 0.43
CA THR A 228 29.43 -6.89 1.84
C THR A 228 30.42 -8.00 2.19
N ALA A 229 30.48 -9.06 1.39
CA ALA A 229 31.42 -10.16 1.52
C ALA A 229 31.77 -10.73 0.13
N PRO A 230 32.99 -11.27 -0.05
CA PRO A 230 33.36 -11.97 -1.29
C PRO A 230 32.54 -13.26 -1.43
N GLY A 231 32.22 -13.64 -2.66
CA GLY A 231 31.55 -14.91 -2.98
C GLY A 231 30.06 -14.81 -3.33
N LEU A 232 29.57 -13.63 -3.72
CA LEU A 232 28.24 -13.52 -4.34
C LEU A 232 28.20 -14.41 -5.59
N GLN A 233 27.32 -15.42 -5.55
CA GLN A 233 27.20 -16.40 -6.62
C GLN A 233 26.51 -15.78 -7.82
N GLU A 234 27.08 -16.05 -8.99
CA GLU A 234 26.42 -15.78 -10.26
C GLU A 234 25.40 -16.90 -10.49
N GLU A 235 24.20 -16.55 -10.97
CA GLU A 235 23.28 -17.57 -11.45
C GLU A 235 23.92 -18.34 -12.62
N ASP A 236 23.42 -19.54 -12.93
CA ASP A 236 23.90 -20.37 -14.05
C ASP A 236 23.96 -19.61 -15.39
N SER A 237 23.20 -18.53 -15.51
CA SER A 237 23.16 -17.61 -16.65
C SER A 237 24.32 -16.60 -16.73
N GLY A 238 25.24 -16.58 -15.75
CA GLY A 238 26.27 -15.54 -15.60
C GLY A 238 25.70 -14.18 -15.18
N ARG A 239 24.48 -14.16 -14.63
CA ARG A 239 23.79 -12.96 -14.15
C ARG A 239 24.01 -12.81 -12.65
N ILE A 240 24.34 -11.59 -12.24
CA ILE A 240 24.35 -11.17 -10.85
C ILE A 240 23.00 -10.52 -10.56
N VAL A 241 22.25 -11.08 -9.63
CA VAL A 241 20.96 -10.54 -9.19
C VAL A 241 21.20 -9.61 -8.01
N PHE A 242 20.65 -8.40 -8.08
CA PHE A 242 20.72 -7.43 -6.99
C PHE A 242 19.54 -7.55 -6.04
N GLY A 243 18.33 -7.73 -6.58
CA GLY A 243 17.10 -7.69 -5.80
C GLY A 243 15.97 -6.96 -6.53
N VAL A 244 15.09 -6.30 -5.79
CA VAL A 244 13.89 -5.62 -6.33
C VAL A 244 13.87 -4.16 -5.92
N LEU A 245 13.47 -3.27 -6.82
CA LEU A 245 13.20 -1.87 -6.51
C LEU A 245 11.72 -1.70 -6.13
N GLY A 246 11.47 -1.25 -4.91
CA GLY A 246 10.14 -0.89 -4.42
C GLY A 246 9.94 0.62 -4.48
N ILE A 247 8.83 1.07 -5.05
CA ILE A 247 8.46 2.47 -5.24
C ILE A 247 7.07 2.68 -4.67
N GLY A 248 6.92 3.58 -3.72
CA GLY A 248 5.64 4.03 -3.16
C GLY A 248 5.46 5.52 -3.36
N TRP A 249 4.23 5.95 -3.58
CA TRP A 249 3.89 7.35 -3.79
C TRP A 249 2.54 7.70 -3.14
N ARG A 250 2.33 9.01 -2.99
CA ARG A 250 1.04 9.59 -2.64
C ARG A 250 0.47 10.34 -3.84
N GLY A 251 -0.80 10.11 -4.14
CA GLY A 251 -1.56 10.91 -5.09
C GLY A 251 -2.46 11.92 -4.35
N GLU A 252 -3.33 12.56 -5.11
CA GLU A 252 -4.32 13.50 -4.58
C GLU A 252 -5.25 12.82 -3.55
N MET A 253 -5.81 13.63 -2.64
CA MET A 253 -6.78 13.19 -1.63
C MET A 253 -6.29 12.04 -0.73
N GLY A 254 -4.97 11.91 -0.54
CA GLY A 254 -4.37 10.88 0.31
C GLY A 254 -4.31 9.49 -0.31
N GLY A 255 -4.53 9.37 -1.63
CA GLY A 255 -4.33 8.13 -2.37
C GLY A 255 -2.91 7.59 -2.20
N ARG A 256 -2.77 6.30 -1.93
CA ARG A 256 -1.46 5.62 -1.90
C ARG A 256 -1.35 4.65 -3.07
N GLY A 257 -0.20 4.66 -3.73
CA GLY A 257 0.21 3.70 -4.74
C GLY A 257 1.55 3.07 -4.40
N TYR A 258 1.77 1.87 -4.92
CA TYR A 258 3.01 1.13 -4.78
C TYR A 258 3.25 0.29 -6.03
N LEU A 259 4.51 0.19 -6.42
CA LEU A 259 5.00 -0.62 -7.53
C LEU A 259 6.31 -1.28 -7.10
N SER A 260 6.45 -2.55 -7.44
CA SER A 260 7.71 -3.30 -7.31
C SER A 260 8.17 -3.76 -8.68
N THR A 261 9.45 -3.59 -8.99
CA THR A 261 10.02 -4.14 -10.22
C THR A 261 10.15 -5.66 -10.13
N GLY A 262 10.49 -6.32 -11.25
CA GLY A 262 11.06 -7.66 -11.21
C GLY A 262 12.48 -7.66 -10.61
N LYS A 263 13.09 -8.84 -10.53
CA LYS A 263 14.49 -9.00 -10.10
C LYS A 263 15.43 -8.22 -11.04
N LEU A 264 16.07 -7.20 -10.49
CA LEU A 264 17.09 -6.39 -11.10
C LEU A 264 18.45 -7.08 -10.97
N GLY A 265 19.34 -6.79 -11.90
CA GLY A 265 20.68 -7.38 -11.90
C GLY A 265 21.50 -6.88 -13.07
N THR A 266 22.69 -7.43 -13.20
CA THR A 266 23.58 -7.16 -14.34
C THR A 266 24.24 -8.46 -14.80
N ARG A 267 24.81 -8.46 -16.00
CA ARG A 267 25.66 -9.58 -16.43
C ARG A 267 27.02 -9.43 -15.75
N ALA A 268 27.57 -10.55 -15.27
CA ALA A 268 28.94 -10.56 -14.80
C ALA A 268 29.86 -10.14 -15.97
N SER A 269 30.67 -9.10 -15.75
CA SER A 269 31.76 -8.79 -16.68
C SER A 269 32.82 -9.87 -16.50
N ARG A 270 32.99 -10.74 -17.51
CA ARG A 270 34.19 -11.59 -17.62
C ARG A 270 35.44 -10.75 -17.83
#